data_AF-A0A2D6AC56-F1
#
_entry.id   AF-A0A2D6AC56-F1
#
_cell.length_a   1.000
_cell.length_b   1.000
_cell.length_c   1.000
_cell.angle_alpha   90.00
_cell.angle_beta   90.00
_cell.angle_gamma   90.00
#
_symmetry.space_group_name_H-M   'P 1'
#
loop_
_entity.id
_entity.type
_entity.pdbx_description
1 polymer ?
#
loop_
_entity_poly.entity_id
_entity_poly.type
_entity_poly.pdbx_seq_one_letter_code
_entity_poly.pdbx_strand_id
1 'polypeptide(L)'
;MAPIWPFGKKKKPQQLNEEPPKTIVYRKEESRSEKTLADNSHRESDDYMAAVSLFGNGSTTVKRAEEQSQFYEGIVDSSPNHKTEQKQFTWFNHSDGYYYKKMEDGSYDSIPHTKSSDGSYTPYQS
;
A
#
# COMPACT_ATOMS: atom_id res chain seq x y z
N MET A 1 -32.71 -36.12 44.66
CA MET A 1 -31.32 -35.88 45.10
C MET A 1 -30.62 -35.11 44.00
N ALA A 2 -30.06 -33.93 44.27
CA ALA A 2 -29.38 -33.13 43.24
C ALA A 2 -27.94 -33.62 43.05
N PRO A 3 -27.44 -33.75 41.81
CA PRO A 3 -26.08 -34.22 41.55
C PRO A 3 -25.03 -33.20 42.04
N ILE A 4 -23.99 -33.70 42.69
CA ILE A 4 -22.86 -32.91 43.22
C ILE A 4 -21.97 -32.52 42.03
N TRP A 5 -22.05 -31.28 41.58
CA TRP A 5 -21.11 -30.75 40.59
C TRP A 5 -19.75 -30.42 41.22
N PRO A 6 -18.62 -30.79 40.58
CA PRO A 6 -17.28 -30.59 41.14
C PRO A 6 -16.83 -29.12 41.12
N PHE A 7 -17.66 -28.20 40.62
CA PHE A 7 -17.41 -26.75 40.63
C PHE A 7 -17.72 -26.12 41.99
N GLY A 8 -17.37 -26.82 43.08
CA GLY A 8 -17.47 -26.32 44.44
C GLY A 8 -16.67 -25.04 44.60
N LYS A 9 -17.39 -23.94 44.84
CA LYS A 9 -16.93 -22.59 45.19
C LYS A 9 -15.87 -22.00 44.25
N LYS A 10 -16.24 -20.95 43.51
CA LYS A 10 -15.31 -20.15 42.70
C LYS A 10 -14.10 -19.75 43.55
N LYS A 11 -12.90 -20.23 43.20
CA LYS A 11 -11.64 -19.76 43.78
C LYS A 11 -11.56 -18.25 43.53
N LYS A 12 -11.27 -17.47 44.57
CA LYS A 12 -11.02 -16.03 44.40
C LYS A 12 -9.90 -15.87 43.37
N PRO A 13 -10.03 -14.98 42.37
CA PRO A 13 -8.99 -14.79 41.37
C PRO A 13 -7.69 -14.44 42.10
N GLN A 14 -6.61 -15.15 41.77
CA GLN A 14 -5.27 -14.85 42.25
C GLN A 14 -4.96 -13.43 41.75
N GLN A 15 -4.95 -12.44 42.65
CA GLN A 15 -4.52 -11.10 42.28
C GLN A 15 -3.03 -11.19 41.95
N LEU A 16 -2.72 -11.27 40.66
CA LEU A 16 -1.35 -11.14 40.18
C LEU A 16 -0.94 -9.71 40.51
N ASN A 17 0.01 -9.57 41.43
CA ASN A 17 0.56 -8.27 41.80
C ASN A 17 1.50 -7.85 40.67
N GLU A 18 0.92 -7.36 39.59
CA GLU A 18 1.65 -6.81 38.47
C GLU A 18 2.22 -5.46 38.89
N GLU A 19 3.54 -5.33 38.90
CA GLU A 19 4.18 -4.04 39.13
C GLU A 19 3.67 -3.03 38.08
N PRO A 20 3.38 -1.78 38.47
CA PRO A 20 2.92 -0.78 37.53
C PRO A 20 3.93 -0.66 36.37
N PRO A 21 3.45 -0.54 35.11
CA PRO A 21 4.33 -0.47 33.96
C PRO A 21 5.30 0.70 34.14
N LYS A 22 6.59 0.44 33.88
CA LYS A 22 7.63 1.47 33.97
C LYS A 22 7.29 2.64 33.04
N THR A 23 7.27 3.86 33.59
CA THR A 23 7.10 5.09 32.80
C THR A 23 8.19 5.20 31.74
N ILE A 24 7.79 5.26 30.47
CA ILE A 24 8.70 5.47 29.35
C ILE A 24 8.99 6.99 29.27
N VAL A 25 10.19 7.39 29.67
CA VAL A 25 10.65 8.79 29.56
C VAL A 25 11.42 8.95 28.27
N TYR A 26 10.88 9.74 27.33
CA TYR A 26 11.55 10.05 26.08
C TYR A 26 12.57 11.17 26.31
N ARG A 27 13.87 10.86 26.25
CA ARG A 27 14.93 11.87 26.19
C ARG A 27 15.36 12.04 24.74
N LYS A 28 15.40 13.28 24.27
CA LYS A 28 15.75 13.65 22.87
C LYS A 28 17.15 13.17 22.45
N GLU A 29 18.02 12.84 23.39
CA GLU A 29 19.43 12.53 23.17
C GLU A 29 19.77 11.05 23.44
N GLU A 30 18.76 10.18 23.53
CA GLU A 30 19.01 8.75 23.74
C GLU A 30 19.38 8.06 22.41
N SER A 31 20.66 7.69 22.28
CA SER A 31 21.25 6.89 21.19
C SER A 31 20.62 5.49 21.01
N ARG A 32 19.60 5.16 21.80
CA ARG A 32 18.78 3.95 21.64
C ARG A 32 18.04 3.95 20.31
N SER A 33 17.58 5.11 19.84
CA SER A 33 16.91 5.24 18.53
C SER A 33 17.88 5.03 17.37
N GLU A 34 19.14 5.44 17.50
CA GLU A 34 20.18 5.21 16.49
C GLU A 34 20.43 3.72 16.26
N LYS A 35 20.48 2.93 17.35
CA LYS A 35 20.64 1.48 17.26
C LYS A 35 19.47 0.80 16.55
N THR A 36 18.23 1.28 16.77
CA THR A 36 17.05 0.75 16.07
C THR A 36 16.97 1.21 14.61
N LEU A 37 17.43 2.43 14.29
CA LEU A 37 17.44 2.96 12.92
C LEU A 37 18.54 2.33 12.06
N ALA A 38 19.65 1.91 12.67
CA ALA A 38 20.76 1.23 12.00
C ALA A 38 20.56 -0.28 11.84
N ASP A 39 19.51 -0.86 12.43
CA ASP A 39 19.22 -2.29 12.35
C ASP A 39 18.71 -2.68 10.95
N ASN A 40 19.55 -3.37 10.19
CA ASN A 40 19.23 -3.89 8.85
C ASN A 40 19.04 -5.42 8.83
N SER A 41 19.05 -6.09 9.98
CA SER A 41 19.01 -7.56 10.08
C SER A 41 17.80 -8.19 9.38
N HIS A 42 16.66 -7.51 9.39
CA HIS A 42 15.43 -7.93 8.72
C HIS A 42 15.51 -7.95 7.19
N ARG A 43 16.44 -7.19 6.59
CA ARG A 43 16.66 -7.09 5.13
C ARG A 43 17.76 -8.02 4.64
N GLU A 44 18.63 -8.45 5.54
CA GLU A 44 19.76 -9.33 5.26
C GLU A 44 19.44 -10.81 5.54
N SER A 45 18.22 -11.10 6.00
CA SER A 45 17.80 -12.47 6.29
C SER A 45 17.67 -13.31 5.01
N ASP A 46 18.04 -14.59 5.10
CA ASP A 46 17.98 -15.53 3.98
C ASP A 46 16.56 -15.69 3.43
N ASP A 47 15.55 -15.71 4.31
CA ASP A 47 14.14 -15.81 3.93
C ASP A 47 13.68 -14.59 3.12
N TYR A 48 14.10 -13.39 3.51
CA TYR A 48 13.79 -12.16 2.78
C TYR A 48 14.45 -12.18 1.40
N MET A 49 15.73 -12.54 1.32
CA MET A 49 16.48 -12.61 0.05
C MET A 49 15.92 -13.69 -0.89
N ALA A 50 15.48 -14.84 -0.35
CA ALA A 50 14.83 -15.88 -1.11
C ALA A 50 13.48 -15.40 -1.69
N ALA A 51 12.66 -14.74 -0.88
CA ALA A 51 11.38 -14.18 -1.34
C ALA A 51 11.59 -13.09 -2.40
N VAL A 52 12.55 -12.19 -2.21
CA VAL A 52 12.92 -11.17 -3.21
C VAL A 52 13.40 -11.83 -4.50
N SER A 53 14.13 -12.93 -4.42
CA SER A 53 14.56 -13.67 -5.62
C SER A 53 13.39 -14.36 -6.33
N LEU A 54 12.37 -14.82 -5.60
CA LEU A 54 11.20 -15.52 -6.15
C LEU A 54 10.14 -14.57 -6.73
N PHE A 55 9.89 -13.44 -6.07
CA PHE A 55 8.82 -12.49 -6.42
C PHE A 55 9.32 -11.19 -7.04
N GLY A 56 10.62 -10.88 -6.91
CA GLY A 56 11.26 -9.73 -7.55
C GLY A 56 11.63 -10.01 -9.00
N ASN A 57 12.24 -9.03 -9.64
CA ASN A 57 12.69 -9.10 -11.04
C ASN A 57 13.97 -9.96 -11.26
N GLY A 58 14.28 -10.87 -10.34
CA GLY A 58 15.47 -11.73 -10.39
C GLY A 58 16.78 -11.06 -9.95
N SER A 59 16.76 -9.84 -9.42
CA SER A 59 17.96 -9.20 -8.84
C SER A 59 18.06 -9.47 -7.33
N THR A 60 19.20 -10.00 -6.90
CA THR A 60 19.52 -10.25 -5.47
C THR A 60 20.00 -8.99 -4.74
N THR A 61 20.05 -7.82 -5.39
CA THR A 61 20.55 -6.58 -4.77
C THR A 61 19.42 -5.58 -4.57
N VAL A 62 18.97 -5.45 -3.33
CA VAL A 62 18.01 -4.41 -2.92
C VAL A 62 18.79 -3.13 -2.60
N LYS A 63 19.06 -2.31 -3.61
CA LYS A 63 19.57 -0.96 -3.37
C LYS A 63 18.48 -0.14 -2.68
N ARG A 64 18.84 0.59 -1.63
CA ARG A 64 17.99 1.64 -1.08
C ARG A 64 17.70 2.61 -2.23
N ALA A 65 16.43 2.78 -2.58
CA ALA A 65 16.06 3.74 -3.60
C ALA A 65 16.13 5.15 -2.98
N GLU A 66 17.32 5.74 -3.04
CA GLU A 66 17.60 7.11 -2.56
C GLU A 66 16.75 8.17 -3.29
N GLU A 67 16.20 7.83 -4.47
CA GLU A 67 15.39 8.74 -5.28
C GLU A 67 13.89 8.46 -5.26
N GLN A 68 13.34 7.59 -4.41
CA GLN A 68 11.87 7.43 -4.39
C GLN A 68 11.15 8.71 -3.99
N SER A 69 11.80 9.63 -3.26
CA SER A 69 11.27 10.95 -2.96
C SER A 69 11.25 11.89 -4.17
N GLN A 70 12.04 11.64 -5.21
CA GLN A 70 11.95 12.40 -6.47
C GLN A 70 10.80 11.91 -7.34
N PHE A 71 10.44 10.62 -7.23
CA PHE A 71 9.31 10.01 -7.94
C PHE A 71 8.03 9.96 -7.10
N TYR A 72 8.09 10.38 -5.83
CA TYR A 72 6.92 10.59 -5.00
C TYR A 72 6.30 11.95 -5.34
N GLU A 73 5.71 12.02 -6.52
CA GLU A 73 4.62 12.96 -6.79
C GLU A 73 3.50 12.49 -5.87
N GLY A 74 3.44 13.06 -4.64
CA GLY A 74 2.32 12.81 -3.74
C GLY A 74 1.01 13.04 -4.47
N ILE A 75 -0.11 12.54 -3.91
CA ILE A 75 -1.49 12.81 -4.36
C ILE A 75 -1.74 14.33 -4.49
N VAL A 76 -1.24 14.92 -5.56
CA VAL A 76 -1.74 16.09 -6.24
C VAL A 76 -2.64 15.53 -7.33
N ASP A 77 -3.67 16.25 -7.72
CA ASP A 77 -4.48 15.89 -8.87
C ASP A 77 -3.58 15.87 -10.11
N SER A 78 -2.90 14.76 -10.35
CA SER A 78 -2.11 14.51 -11.54
C SER A 78 -3.14 14.38 -12.66
N SER A 79 -3.52 15.51 -13.25
CA SER A 79 -3.97 15.52 -14.63
C SER A 79 -2.81 14.93 -15.43
N PRO A 80 -2.90 13.67 -15.89
CA PRO A 80 -1.76 13.03 -16.46
C PRO A 80 -1.52 13.73 -17.80
N ASN A 81 -0.45 14.50 -17.89
CA ASN A 81 0.11 14.90 -19.16
C ASN A 81 0.81 13.66 -19.74
N HIS A 82 0.01 12.62 -20.05
CA HIS A 82 0.43 11.51 -20.88
C HIS A 82 0.82 12.14 -22.21
N LYS A 83 2.12 12.24 -22.46
CA LYS A 83 2.63 12.34 -23.82
C LYS A 83 2.01 11.17 -24.58
N THR A 84 1.09 11.49 -25.47
CA THR A 84 0.31 10.56 -26.27
C THR A 84 1.26 9.82 -27.21
N GLU A 85 1.88 8.76 -26.72
CA GLU A 85 2.35 7.71 -27.61
C GLU A 85 1.12 7.24 -28.38
N GLN A 86 1.13 7.46 -29.70
CA GLN A 86 0.03 7.19 -30.60
C GLN A 86 -0.15 5.68 -30.76
N LYS A 87 -0.55 5.01 -29.68
CA LYS A 87 -1.01 3.63 -29.71
C LYS A 87 -2.37 3.63 -30.41
N GLN A 88 -2.58 2.72 -31.36
CA GLN A 88 -3.86 2.65 -32.07
C GLN A 88 -4.97 2.34 -31.06
N PHE A 89 -5.99 3.20 -30.99
CA PHE A 89 -7.14 3.02 -30.12
C PHE A 89 -8.43 3.30 -30.87
N THR A 90 -9.51 2.64 -30.45
CA THR A 90 -10.87 2.86 -30.98
C THR A 90 -11.75 3.45 -29.88
N TRP A 91 -12.57 4.43 -30.23
CA TRP A 91 -13.55 4.99 -29.31
C TRP A 91 -14.73 4.03 -29.12
N PHE A 92 -15.04 3.71 -27.87
CA PHE A 92 -16.17 2.89 -27.48
C PHE A 92 -17.15 3.72 -26.66
N ASN A 93 -18.44 3.70 -27.01
CA ASN A 93 -19.50 4.37 -26.25
C ASN A 93 -20.03 3.40 -25.19
N HIS A 94 -20.03 3.83 -23.92
CA HIS A 94 -20.55 3.05 -22.82
C HIS A 94 -21.99 3.48 -22.46
N SER A 95 -22.71 2.69 -21.66
CA SER A 95 -24.13 2.93 -21.34
C SER A 95 -24.38 4.14 -20.43
N ASP A 96 -23.32 4.68 -19.83
CA ASP A 96 -23.32 5.89 -19.01
C ASP A 96 -23.25 7.19 -19.82
N GLY A 97 -23.16 7.10 -21.16
CA GLY A 97 -23.10 8.26 -22.06
C GLY A 97 -21.69 8.82 -22.26
N TYR A 98 -20.66 8.17 -21.72
CA TYR A 98 -19.26 8.54 -21.91
C TYR A 98 -18.58 7.64 -22.94
N TYR A 99 -17.50 8.18 -23.51
CA TYR A 99 -16.64 7.49 -24.46
C TYR A 99 -15.34 7.08 -23.77
N TYR A 100 -14.92 5.85 -24.03
CA TYR A 100 -13.68 5.27 -23.51
C TYR A 100 -12.77 4.88 -24.68
N LYS A 101 -11.46 5.01 -24.48
CA LYS A 101 -10.47 4.54 -25.45
C LYS A 101 -10.24 3.05 -25.23
N LYS A 102 -10.60 2.24 -26.22
CA LYS A 102 -10.29 0.80 -26.25
C LYS A 102 -9.00 0.57 -27.02
N MET A 103 -8.04 -0.06 -26.36
CA MET A 103 -6.75 -0.44 -26.92
C MET A 103 -6.83 -1.76 -27.69
N GLU A 104 -5.83 -2.08 -28.51
CA GLU A 104 -5.77 -3.35 -29.29
C GLU A 104 -5.69 -4.61 -28.43
N ASP A 105 -5.13 -4.50 -27.22
CA ASP A 105 -5.09 -5.58 -26.23
C ASP A 105 -6.47 -5.85 -25.59
N GLY A 106 -7.49 -5.08 -25.96
CA GLY A 106 -8.84 -5.14 -25.40
C GLY A 106 -8.99 -4.42 -24.06
N SER A 107 -7.91 -3.80 -23.55
CA SER A 107 -7.92 -2.98 -22.36
C SER A 107 -8.59 -1.63 -22.64
N TYR A 108 -9.06 -0.98 -21.58
CA TYR A 108 -9.71 0.34 -21.64
C TYR A 108 -8.92 1.35 -20.81
N ASP A 109 -8.89 2.60 -21.30
CA ASP A 109 -8.48 3.75 -20.51
C ASP A 109 -9.55 4.05 -19.45
N SER A 110 -9.14 4.21 -18.18
CA SER A 110 -10.06 4.51 -17.06
C SER A 110 -10.62 5.93 -17.11
N ILE A 111 -10.07 6.80 -17.96
CA ILE A 111 -10.47 8.20 -18.06
C ILE A 111 -11.72 8.33 -18.97
N PRO A 112 -12.89 8.71 -18.43
CA PRO A 112 -14.08 8.95 -19.25
C PRO A 112 -13.90 10.20 -20.12
N HIS A 113 -14.41 10.17 -21.35
CA HIS A 113 -14.40 11.31 -22.27
C HIS A 113 -15.81 11.67 -22.73
N THR A 114 -16.07 12.96 -22.93
CA THR A 114 -17.29 13.49 -23.52
C THR A 114 -17.06 13.89 -24.97
N LYS A 115 -18.04 13.65 -25.84
CA LYS A 115 -17.99 14.08 -27.24
C LYS A 115 -18.67 15.43 -27.42
N SER A 116 -17.92 16.42 -27.90
CA SER A 116 -18.45 17.74 -28.26
C SER A 116 -19.23 17.69 -29.58
N SER A 117 -20.02 18.74 -29.87
CA SER A 117 -20.73 18.91 -31.14
C SER A 117 -19.81 18.87 -32.36
N ASP A 118 -18.57 19.34 -32.19
CA ASP A 118 -17.53 19.33 -33.23
C ASP A 118 -16.88 17.94 -33.44
N GLY A 119 -17.33 16.92 -32.71
CA GLY A 119 -16.82 15.55 -32.79
C GLY A 119 -15.52 15.29 -32.03
N SER A 120 -14.98 16.30 -31.34
CA SER A 120 -13.81 16.16 -30.46
C SER A 120 -14.15 15.45 -29.15
N TYR A 121 -13.18 14.73 -28.57
CA TYR A 121 -13.32 14.03 -27.30
C TYR A 121 -12.48 14.72 -26.23
N THR A 122 -13.12 15.23 -25.18
CA THR A 122 -12.45 15.86 -24.04
C THR A 122 -12.58 14.97 -22.81
N PRO A 123 -11.50 14.79 -22.01
CA PRO A 123 -11.59 14.03 -20.77
C PRO A 123 -12.55 14.74 -19.81
N TYR A 124 -13.43 13.96 -19.18
CA TYR A 124 -14.33 14.47 -18.16
C TYR A 124 -13.52 14.70 -16.88
N GLN A 125 -13.44 15.96 -16.44
CA GLN A 125 -12.85 16.34 -15.16
C GLN A 125 -14.00 16.72 -14.22
N SER A 126 -14.10 16.04 -13.08
CA SER A 126 -15.05 16.35 -12.00
C SER A 126 -14.52 17.43 -11.09
#